data_AF-A0A378BCM8-F1
#
_entry.id   AF-A0A378BCM8-F1
#
_cell.length_a   1.000
_cell.length_b   1.000
_cell.length_c   1.000
_cell.angle_alpha   90.00
_cell.angle_beta   90.00
_cell.angle_gamma   90.00
#
_symmetry.space_group_name_H-M   'P 1'
#
loop_
_entity.id
_entity.type
_entity.pdbx_description
1 polymer ?
#
loop_
_entity_poly.entity_id
_entity_poly.type
_entity_poly.pdbx_seq_one_letter_code
_entity_poly.pdbx_strand_id
1 'polypeptide(L)'
;MVNIITKRPTNTWHGSLSFFTNQPENNKEGTTNRANFNLSGPLAGEALTMRLYGNINKTEPDAWDINHAQNGSYAAGREGVRNKDINALLSWK
;
A
#
# COMPACT_ATOMS: atom_id res chain seq x y z
N MET A 1 -19.69 -4.14 9.52
CA MET A 1 -18.63 -5.11 9.15
C MET A 1 -17.96 -4.60 7.88
N VAL A 2 -16.63 -4.56 7.84
CA VAL A 2 -15.88 -4.30 6.60
C VAL A 2 -15.19 -5.60 6.20
N ASN A 3 -15.37 -6.04 4.95
CA ASN A 3 -14.72 -7.22 4.41
C ASN A 3 -13.96 -6.87 3.13
N ILE A 4 -12.65 -7.07 3.15
CA ILE A 4 -11.78 -6.79 2.01
C ILE A 4 -11.52 -8.11 1.28
N ILE A 5 -12.08 -8.25 0.09
CA ILE A 5 -11.90 -9.45 -0.75
C ILE A 5 -10.71 -9.23 -1.68
N THR A 6 -9.73 -10.12 -1.61
CA THR A 6 -8.50 -10.06 -2.42
C THR A 6 -8.68 -10.79 -3.77
N LYS A 7 -7.89 -10.41 -4.80
CA LYS A 7 -7.96 -11.02 -6.14
C LYS A 7 -7.74 -12.54 -6.09
N ARG A 8 -8.49 -13.35 -6.83
CA ARG A 8 -8.34 -14.82 -6.78
C ARG A 8 -7.15 -15.32 -7.62
N PRO A 9 -6.58 -16.50 -7.31
CA PRO A 9 -5.66 -17.20 -8.21
C PRO A 9 -6.30 -17.45 -9.57
N THR A 10 -5.49 -17.47 -10.64
CA THR A 10 -5.93 -17.63 -12.03
C THR A 10 -5.21 -18.79 -12.70
N ASN A 11 -5.86 -19.46 -13.66
CA ASN A 11 -5.26 -20.57 -14.41
C ASN A 11 -4.24 -20.11 -15.47
N THR A 12 -4.04 -18.80 -15.63
CA THR A 12 -2.98 -18.21 -16.46
C THR A 12 -2.24 -17.15 -15.65
N TRP A 13 -0.99 -16.88 -16.02
CA TRP A 13 -0.16 -15.88 -15.35
C TRP A 13 -0.68 -14.47 -15.60
N HIS A 14 -0.94 -13.74 -14.52
CA HIS A 14 -1.33 -12.34 -14.52
C HIS A 14 -0.50 -11.58 -13.50
N GLY A 15 0.02 -10.42 -13.89
CA GLY A 15 0.78 -9.53 -13.03
C GLY A 15 0.26 -8.11 -13.09
N SER A 16 0.40 -7.37 -12.00
CA SER A 16 0.19 -5.92 -11.98
C SER A 16 1.19 -5.27 -11.03
N LEU A 17 1.79 -4.17 -11.48
CA LEU A 17 2.60 -3.26 -10.67
C LEU A 17 1.93 -1.90 -10.68
N SER A 18 1.85 -1.25 -9.53
CA SER A 18 1.26 0.08 -9.40
C SER A 18 2.14 0.94 -8.51
N PHE A 19 2.41 2.16 -8.97
CA PHE A 19 3.12 3.17 -8.22
C PHE A 19 2.23 4.40 -8.07
N PHE A 20 2.19 4.95 -6.86
CA PHE A 20 1.39 6.11 -6.51
C PHE A 20 2.22 7.07 -5.67
N THR A 21 2.09 8.37 -5.97
CA THR A 21 2.69 9.45 -5.19
C THR A 21 1.65 10.53 -4.94
N ASN A 22 1.66 11.10 -3.74
CA ASN A 22 0.94 12.32 -3.40
C ASN A 22 1.97 13.39 -3.05
N GLN A 23 1.97 14.51 -3.79
CA GLN A 23 2.87 15.64 -3.61
C GLN A 23 2.05 16.85 -3.17
N PRO A 24 2.05 17.17 -1.86
CA PRO A 24 1.40 18.37 -1.37
C PRO A 24 2.00 19.64 -1.97
N GLU A 25 1.18 20.69 -2.13
CA GLU A 25 1.65 21.99 -2.59
C GLU A 25 2.51 22.67 -1.50
N ASN A 26 2.15 22.49 -0.24
CA ASN A 26 2.88 22.99 0.90
C ASN A 26 3.99 22.00 1.32
N ASN A 27 5.23 22.45 1.37
CA ASN A 27 6.37 21.63 1.79
C ASN A 27 6.36 21.24 3.27
N LYS A 28 5.46 21.82 4.07
CA LYS A 28 5.22 21.41 5.46
C LYS A 28 4.32 20.18 5.57
N GLU A 29 3.65 19.77 4.50
CA GLU A 29 2.82 18.58 4.47
C GLU A 29 3.60 17.36 3.98
N GLY A 30 3.35 16.21 4.60
CA GLY A 30 4.08 14.98 4.30
C GLY A 30 3.74 14.36 2.94
N THR A 31 4.77 14.11 2.12
CA THR A 31 4.64 13.36 0.87
C THR A 31 4.27 11.89 1.14
N THR A 32 3.42 11.31 0.29
CA THR A 32 3.10 9.87 0.33
C THR A 32 3.60 9.17 -0.92
N ASN A 33 4.27 8.03 -0.75
CA ASN A 33 4.69 7.15 -1.83
C ASN A 33 4.21 5.72 -1.53
N ARG A 34 3.63 5.07 -2.54
CA ARG A 34 3.13 3.69 -2.45
C ARG A 34 3.50 2.90 -3.69
N ALA A 35 4.01 1.70 -3.46
CA ALA A 35 4.23 0.69 -4.49
C ALA A 35 3.46 -0.58 -4.13
N ASN A 36 2.71 -1.12 -5.09
CA ASN A 36 1.94 -2.35 -4.95
C ASN A 36 2.28 -3.29 -6.10
N PHE A 37 2.43 -4.57 -5.80
CA PHE A 37 2.55 -5.60 -6.82
C PHE A 37 1.60 -6.76 -6.52
N ASN A 38 1.13 -7.43 -7.57
CA ASN A 38 0.36 -8.65 -7.48
C ASN A 38 0.72 -9.56 -8.65
N LEU A 39 0.86 -10.85 -8.38
CA LEU A 39 1.15 -11.90 -9.32
C LEU A 39 0.25 -13.10 -9.00
N SER A 40 -0.44 -13.64 -10.00
CA SER A 40 -1.24 -14.86 -9.86
C SER A 40 -1.04 -15.76 -11.06
N GLY A 41 -1.06 -17.07 -10.85
CA GLY A 41 -0.91 -18.02 -11.95
C GLY A 41 -0.78 -19.48 -11.51
N PRO A 42 -0.74 -20.41 -12.48
CA PRO A 42 -0.54 -21.83 -12.23
C PRO A 42 0.93 -22.15 -11.96
N LEU A 43 1.20 -22.92 -10.90
CA LEU A 43 2.51 -23.51 -10.62
C LEU A 43 2.66 -24.90 -11.26
N ALA A 44 1.59 -25.71 -11.22
CA ALA A 44 1.55 -27.04 -11.83
C ALA A 44 0.18 -27.28 -12.50
N GLY A 45 0.02 -26.73 -13.71
CA GLY A 45 -1.25 -26.78 -14.44
C GLY A 45 -2.43 -26.26 -13.59
N GLU A 46 -3.58 -26.93 -13.68
CA GLU A 46 -4.76 -26.60 -12.87
C GLU A 46 -4.72 -27.20 -11.45
N ALA A 47 -3.75 -28.07 -11.15
CA ALA A 47 -3.65 -28.79 -9.89
C ALA A 47 -3.04 -27.94 -8.77
N LEU A 48 -2.19 -26.96 -9.10
CA LEU A 48 -1.59 -26.03 -8.14
C LEU A 48 -1.55 -24.63 -8.70
N THR A 49 -2.25 -23.70 -8.05
CA THR A 49 -2.26 -22.28 -8.38
C THR A 49 -1.73 -21.44 -7.23
N MET A 50 -1.17 -20.28 -7.57
CA MET A 50 -0.62 -19.34 -6.60
C MET A 50 -1.13 -17.93 -6.81
N ARG A 51 -1.08 -17.16 -5.73
CA ARG A 51 -1.15 -15.71 -5.72
C ARG A 51 -0.12 -15.16 -4.75
N LEU A 52 0.64 -14.17 -5.20
CA LEU A 52 1.58 -13.40 -4.39
C LEU A 52 1.27 -11.92 -4.60
N TYR A 53 1.06 -11.17 -3.52
CA TYR A 53 0.96 -9.72 -3.59
C TYR A 53 1.74 -9.08 -2.45
N GLY A 54 2.11 -7.82 -2.64
CA GLY A 54 2.73 -7.02 -1.59
C GLY A 54 2.55 -5.53 -1.81
N ASN A 55 2.77 -4.79 -0.74
CA ASN A 55 2.59 -3.36 -0.66
C ASN A 55 3.69 -2.74 0.20
N ILE A 56 4.21 -1.61 -0.26
CA ILE A 56 5.14 -0.77 0.49
C ILE A 56 4.60 0.65 0.40
N ASN A 57 4.20 1.21 1.55
CA ASN A 57 3.65 2.55 1.69
C ASN A 57 4.47 3.34 2.70
N LYS A 58 4.88 4.56 2.33
CA LYS A 58 5.48 5.53 3.23
C LYS A 58 4.78 6.88 3.05
N THR A 59 4.27 7.41 4.14
CA THR A 59 3.80 8.80 4.27
C THR A 59 4.72 9.49 5.26
N GLU A 60 5.28 10.62 4.86
CA GLU A 60 6.13 11.44 5.73
C GLU A 60 5.28 12.18 6.77
N PRO A 61 5.82 12.49 7.96
CA PRO A 61 5.13 13.32 8.92
C PRO A 61 5.03 14.75 8.38
N ASP A 62 4.01 15.47 8.81
CA ASP A 62 3.95 16.92 8.61
C ASP A 62 5.02 17.61 9.47
N ALA A 63 5.40 18.83 9.08
CA ALA A 63 6.28 19.68 9.87
C ALA A 63 5.64 19.99 11.22
N TRP A 64 6.47 19.97 12.27
CA TRP A 64 6.03 20.20 13.65
C TRP A 64 5.40 21.60 13.87
N ASP A 65 5.74 22.57 13.02
CA ASP A 65 5.27 23.96 13.07
C ASP A 65 4.19 24.28 12.02
N ILE A 66 3.57 23.27 11.40
CA ILE A 66 2.59 23.47 10.31
C ILE A 66 1.43 24.40 10.71
N ASN A 67 1.01 24.37 11.97
CA ASN A 67 -0.11 25.15 12.52
C ASN A 67 0.34 26.29 13.46
N HIS A 68 1.58 26.78 13.36
CA HIS A 68 2.12 27.79 14.28
C HIS A 68 1.28 29.09 14.37
N ALA A 69 0.53 29.43 13.32
CA ALA A 69 -0.35 30.61 13.29
C ALA A 69 -1.66 30.43 14.08
N GLN A 70 -2.01 29.21 14.50
CA GLN A 70 -3.23 28.91 15.25
C GLN A 70 -2.95 28.87 16.76
N ASN A 71 -2.83 30.07 17.33
CA ASN A 71 -2.95 30.34 18.77
C ASN A 71 -1.93 29.61 19.67
N GLY A 72 -0.67 29.47 19.23
CA GLY A 72 0.43 28.95 20.06
C GLY A 72 0.33 27.47 20.43
N SER A 73 -0.64 26.75 19.86
CA SER A 73 -0.81 25.31 20.06
C SER A 73 -0.07 24.58 18.94
N TYR A 74 0.94 23.75 19.27
CA TYR A 74 1.63 22.86 18.34
C TYR A 74 0.76 21.68 17.86
N ALA A 75 -0.56 21.83 17.87
CA ALA A 75 -1.48 20.74 17.63
C ALA A 75 -1.68 20.50 16.13
N ALA A 76 -1.65 19.22 15.77
CA ALA A 76 -2.20 18.62 14.54
C ALA A 76 -1.32 18.60 13.28
N GLY A 77 -0.02 18.31 13.41
CA GLY A 77 0.71 17.67 12.31
C GLY A 77 0.34 16.18 12.23
N ARG A 78 0.12 15.66 11.02
CA ARG A 78 -0.11 14.23 10.82
C ARG A 78 1.19 13.46 11.06
N GLU A 79 1.11 12.42 11.88
CA GLU A 79 2.24 11.51 12.07
C GLU A 79 2.48 10.68 10.80
N GLY A 80 3.76 10.54 10.43
CA GLY A 80 4.16 9.74 9.28
C GLY A 80 3.80 8.27 9.49
N VAL A 81 3.38 7.60 8.42
CA VAL A 81 2.97 6.18 8.48
C VAL A 81 3.82 5.36 7.53
N ARG A 82 4.29 4.20 8.01
CA ARG A 82 4.94 3.20 7.17
C ARG A 82 4.17 1.89 7.27
N ASN A 83 3.76 1.35 6.13
CA ASN A 83 3.12 0.04 6.04
C ASN A 83 3.86 -0.80 5.00
N LYS A 84 4.17 -2.04 5.36
CA LYS A 84 4.82 -3.02 4.50
C LYS A 84 4.14 -4.36 4.74
N ASP A 85 3.62 -4.95 3.68
CA ASP A 85 2.95 -6.24 3.75
C ASP A 85 3.24 -7.07 2.50
N ILE A 86 3.27 -8.38 2.72
CA ILE A 86 3.40 -9.39 1.67
C ILE A 86 2.52 -10.57 2.03
N ASN A 87 1.83 -11.12 1.05
CA ASN A 87 0.96 -12.27 1.22
C ASN A 87 1.13 -13.23 0.05
N ALA A 88 1.25 -14.52 0.39
CA ALA A 88 1.22 -15.62 -0.55
C ALA A 88 0.04 -16.53 -0.22
N LEU A 89 -0.63 -17.03 -1.27
CA LEU A 89 -1.66 -18.04 -1.19
C LEU A 89 -1.36 -19.12 -2.22
N LEU A 90 -1.38 -20.37 -1.76
CA LEU A 90 -1.27 -21.56 -2.60
C LEU A 90 -2.59 -22.31 -2.51
N SER A 91 -3.10 -22.77 -3.66
CA SER A 91 -4.34 -23.52 -3.74
C SER A 91 -4.14 -24.73 -4.62
N TRP A 92 -4.48 -25.91 -4.11
CA TRP A 92 -4.42 -27.17 -4.84
C TRP A 92 -5.81 -27.82 -4.91
N LYS A 93 -6.00 -28.69 -5.91
CA LYS A 93 -7.20 -29.51 -6.09
C LYS A 93 -6.85 -30.98 -6.12
#